data_AF-A0A962CGD4-F1
#
_entry.id   AF-A0A962CGD4-F1
#
_cell.length_a   1.000
_cell.length_b   1.000
_cell.length_c   1.000
_cell.angle_alpha   90.00
_cell.angle_beta   90.00
_cell.angle_gamma   90.00
#
_symmetry.space_group_name_H-M   'P 1'
#
loop_
_entity.id
_entity.type
_entity.pdbx_description
1 polymer ?
#
loop_
_entity_poly.entity_id
_entity_poly.type
_entity_poly.pdbx_seq_one_letter_code
_entity_poly.pdbx_strand_id
1 'polypeptide(L)'
;GRRFGLEGRDDPAALPLALAILSLFFFVATPLLNSIVRQAEAEADAYGLNAAGEPNGFAMAAMRLSSYRKIKPGPLEEILFYDHPSGYARVHRSMVWLKEHPDNATANSRVTAP
;
A
#
# COMPACT_ATOMS: atom_id res chain seq x y z
N GLY A 1 -7.93 4.23 -38.46
CA GLY A 1 -9.16 4.08 -39.26
C GLY A 1 -9.64 5.46 -39.68
N ARG A 2 -10.18 5.60 -40.90
CA ARG A 2 -10.51 6.89 -41.55
C ARG A 2 -11.25 7.92 -40.68
N ARG A 3 -12.08 7.51 -39.72
CA ARG A 3 -12.76 8.41 -38.75
C ARG A 3 -11.83 9.17 -37.81
N PHE A 4 -10.65 8.63 -37.53
CA PHE A 4 -9.62 9.24 -36.68
C PHE A 4 -8.50 9.88 -37.50
N GLY A 5 -8.67 10.01 -38.83
CA GLY A 5 -7.65 10.57 -39.72
C GLY A 5 -6.41 9.67 -39.91
N LEU A 6 -6.43 8.42 -39.44
CA LEU A 6 -5.27 7.52 -39.53
C LEU A 6 -5.23 6.80 -40.87
N GLU A 7 -4.07 6.86 -41.53
CA GLU A 7 -3.85 6.37 -42.90
C GLU A 7 -3.28 4.94 -42.94
N GLY A 8 -2.45 4.57 -41.96
CA GLY A 8 -1.71 3.29 -41.91
C GLY A 8 -1.52 2.74 -40.49
N ARG A 9 -0.84 1.59 -40.35
CA ARG A 9 -0.47 0.98 -39.05
C ARG A 9 0.82 1.60 -38.48
N ASP A 10 1.63 2.12 -39.37
CA ASP A 10 2.90 2.82 -39.18
C ASP A 10 2.73 4.35 -39.03
N ASP A 11 1.48 4.83 -39.07
CA ASP A 11 1.15 6.24 -38.95
C ASP A 11 1.40 6.76 -37.51
N PRO A 12 2.36 7.69 -37.31
CA PRO A 12 2.67 8.22 -35.99
C PRO A 12 1.50 9.02 -35.39
N ALA A 13 0.53 9.46 -36.18
CA ALA A 13 -0.70 10.09 -35.67
C ALA A 13 -1.56 9.12 -34.82
N ALA A 14 -1.28 7.81 -34.87
CA ALA A 14 -1.94 6.82 -34.02
C ALA A 14 -1.40 6.80 -32.57
N LEU A 15 -0.23 7.41 -32.30
CA LEU A 15 0.41 7.37 -30.98
C LEU A 15 -0.46 7.93 -29.85
N PRO A 16 -1.15 9.10 -29.99
CA PRO A 16 -2.03 9.60 -28.94
C PRO A 16 -3.18 8.63 -28.61
N LEU A 17 -3.75 7.99 -29.62
CA LEU A 17 -4.81 7.00 -29.42
C LEU A 17 -4.28 5.74 -28.73
N ALA A 18 -3.11 5.26 -29.13
CA ALA A 18 -2.45 4.12 -28.48
C ALA A 18 -2.14 4.42 -27.00
N LEU A 19 -1.61 5.61 -26.70
CA LEU A 19 -1.37 6.06 -25.33
C LEU A 19 -2.66 6.21 -24.53
N ALA A 20 -3.75 6.68 -25.13
CA ALA A 20 -5.04 6.79 -24.45
C ALA A 20 -5.61 5.41 -24.09
N ILE A 21 -5.53 4.44 -25.00
CA ILE A 21 -5.95 3.05 -24.75
C ILE A 21 -5.08 2.43 -23.64
N LEU A 22 -3.76 2.60 -23.72
CA LEU A 22 -2.83 2.10 -22.72
C LEU A 22 -3.07 2.73 -21.34
N SER A 23 -3.35 4.04 -21.30
CA SER A 23 -3.68 4.75 -20.07
C SER A 23 -4.99 4.25 -19.45
N LEU A 24 -6.03 4.03 -20.27
CA LEU A 24 -7.29 3.46 -19.81
C LEU A 24 -7.10 2.03 -19.29
N PHE A 25 -6.31 1.22 -19.98
CA PHE A 25 -5.95 -0.12 -19.54
C PHE A 25 -5.29 -0.09 -18.15
N PHE A 26 -4.26 0.74 -17.96
CA PHE A 26 -3.59 0.84 -16.67
C PHE A 26 -4.49 1.43 -15.58
N PHE A 27 -5.33 2.41 -15.90
CA PHE A 27 -6.31 2.97 -14.96
C PHE A 27 -7.24 1.89 -14.41
N VAL A 28 -7.75 1.00 -15.27
CA VAL A 28 -8.60 -0.13 -14.86
C VAL A 28 -7.80 -1.22 -14.14
N ALA A 29 -6.52 -1.40 -14.50
CA ALA A 29 -5.63 -2.37 -13.85
C ALA A 29 -5.14 -1.91 -12.47
N THR A 30 -5.19 -0.61 -12.15
CA THR A 30 -4.70 -0.03 -10.88
C THR A 30 -5.16 -0.80 -9.64
N PRO A 31 -6.44 -1.17 -9.45
CA PRO A 31 -6.87 -1.86 -8.23
C PRO A 31 -6.22 -3.24 -8.06
N LEU A 32 -5.99 -3.94 -9.18
CA LEU A 32 -5.30 -5.23 -9.19
C LEU A 32 -3.83 -5.04 -8.81
N LEU A 33 -3.14 -4.10 -9.47
CA LEU A 33 -1.73 -3.81 -9.20
C LEU A 33 -1.53 -3.36 -7.75
N ASN A 34 -2.35 -2.44 -7.26
CA ASN A 34 -2.36 -2.01 -5.86
C ASN A 34 -2.55 -3.18 -4.90
N SER A 35 -3.43 -4.13 -5.23
CA SER A 35 -3.69 -5.29 -4.37
C SER A 35 -2.51 -6.26 -4.33
N ILE A 36 -1.83 -6.48 -5.46
CA ILE A 36 -0.62 -7.30 -5.51
C ILE A 36 0.48 -6.68 -4.66
N VAL A 37 0.74 -5.37 -4.82
CA VAL A 37 1.75 -4.66 -4.01
C VAL A 37 1.36 -4.67 -2.54
N ARG A 38 0.11 -4.38 -2.22
CA ARG A 38 -0.39 -4.34 -0.83
C ARG A 38 -0.25 -5.69 -0.13
N GLN A 39 -0.41 -6.80 -0.86
CA GLN A 39 -0.18 -8.14 -0.33
C GLN A 39 1.30 -8.40 -0.05
N ALA A 40 2.19 -8.07 -1.00
CA ALA A 40 3.63 -8.22 -0.80
C ALA A 40 4.13 -7.38 0.39
N GLU A 41 3.63 -6.15 0.53
CA GLU A 41 3.90 -5.27 1.66
C GLU A 41 3.34 -5.81 2.98
N ALA A 42 2.15 -6.43 2.95
CA ALA A 42 1.59 -7.08 4.13
C ALA A 42 2.46 -8.23 4.64
N GLU A 43 3.00 -9.02 3.72
CA GLU A 43 3.92 -10.12 4.03
C GLU A 43 5.27 -9.59 4.52
N ALA A 44 5.80 -8.53 3.90
CA ALA A 44 7.01 -7.87 4.34
C ALA A 44 6.88 -7.28 5.75
N ASP A 45 5.75 -6.63 6.07
CA ASP A 45 5.43 -6.12 7.40
C ASP A 45 5.42 -7.25 8.44
N ALA A 46 4.78 -8.39 8.12
CA ALA A 46 4.72 -9.54 9.01
C ALA A 46 6.10 -10.16 9.24
N TYR A 47 6.90 -10.29 8.17
CA TYR A 47 8.30 -10.72 8.27
C TYR A 47 9.11 -9.77 9.16
N GLY A 48 8.99 -8.46 8.96
CA GLY A 48 9.67 -7.44 9.76
C GLY A 48 9.28 -7.49 11.23
N LEU A 49 7.99 -7.65 11.53
CA LEU A 49 7.51 -7.83 12.91
C LEU A 49 8.09 -9.10 13.56
N ASN A 50 8.11 -10.22 12.84
CA ASN A 50 8.68 -11.48 13.34
C ASN A 50 10.19 -11.40 13.55
N ALA A 51 10.90 -10.70 12.66
CA ALA A 51 12.37 -10.60 12.71
C ALA A 51 12.84 -9.60 13.78
N ALA A 52 12.19 -8.45 13.88
CA ALA A 52 12.57 -7.42 14.85
C ALA A 52 11.95 -7.65 16.23
N GLY A 53 10.75 -8.25 16.27
CA GLY A 53 9.98 -8.38 17.49
C GLY A 53 9.59 -7.04 18.09
N GLU A 54 9.38 -5.99 17.28
CA GLU A 54 9.17 -4.59 17.71
C GLU A 54 7.77 -4.05 17.34
N PRO A 55 6.68 -4.58 17.93
CA PRO A 55 5.32 -4.19 17.54
C PRO A 55 5.00 -2.72 17.87
N ASN A 56 5.48 -2.22 19.01
CA ASN A 56 5.26 -0.82 19.42
C ASN A 56 6.03 0.16 18.52
N GLY A 57 7.28 -0.16 18.18
CA GLY A 57 8.08 0.64 17.26
C GLY A 57 7.45 0.73 15.88
N PHE A 58 6.98 -0.40 15.34
CA PHE A 58 6.30 -0.46 14.05
C PHE A 58 4.99 0.35 14.05
N ALA A 59 4.15 0.16 15.07
CA ALA A 59 2.92 0.93 15.22
C ALA A 59 3.19 2.44 15.37
N MET A 60 4.22 2.83 16.13
CA MET A 60 4.62 4.22 16.28
C MET A 60 5.07 4.85 14.96
N ALA A 61 5.82 4.12 14.13
CA ALA A 61 6.21 4.59 12.80
C ALA A 61 4.97 4.87 11.93
N ALA A 62 4.00 3.94 11.91
CA ALA A 62 2.73 4.13 11.20
C ALA A 62 1.91 5.31 11.74
N MET A 63 1.91 5.53 13.07
CA MET A 63 1.23 6.67 13.69
C MET A 63 1.91 8.01 13.37
N ARG A 64 3.24 8.09 13.27
CA ARG A 64 3.92 9.35 12.90
C ARG A 64 3.51 9.84 11.51
N LEU A 65 3.32 8.90 10.57
CA LEU A 65 2.82 9.17 9.23
C LEU A 65 1.36 9.66 9.22
N SER A 66 0.58 9.40 10.27
CA SER A 66 -0.84 9.80 10.32
C SER A 66 -1.04 11.32 10.44
N SER A 67 0.01 12.08 10.75
CA SER A 67 -0.04 13.54 10.81
C SER A 67 -0.30 14.19 9.44
N TYR A 68 0.03 13.50 8.35
CA TYR A 68 -0.18 14.00 6.98
C TYR A 68 -0.75 12.94 6.03
N ARG A 69 -1.03 11.71 6.50
CA ARG A 69 -1.70 10.65 5.73
C ARG A 69 -2.96 10.18 6.46
N LYS A 70 -4.05 9.94 5.72
CA LYS A 70 -5.29 9.38 6.28
C LYS A 70 -5.00 7.97 6.81
N ILE A 71 -5.12 7.80 8.13
CA ILE A 71 -4.73 6.55 8.78
C ILE A 71 -5.70 5.40 8.51
N LYS A 72 -7.00 5.71 8.41
CA LYS A 72 -8.08 4.73 8.22
C LYS A 72 -8.91 5.12 6.99
N PRO A 73 -8.45 4.78 5.78
CA PRO A 73 -9.26 4.94 4.56
C PRO A 73 -10.50 4.05 4.61
N GLY A 74 -11.52 4.42 3.82
CA GLY A 74 -12.63 3.52 3.52
C GLY A 74 -12.21 2.37 2.59
N PRO A 75 -12.98 1.28 2.48
CA PRO A 75 -12.60 0.13 1.67
C PRO A 75 -12.35 0.47 0.20
N LEU A 76 -13.19 1.31 -0.41
CA LEU A 76 -12.99 1.75 -1.80
C LEU A 76 -11.79 2.66 -1.96
N GLU A 77 -11.53 3.54 -0.98
CA GLU A 77 -10.35 4.39 -1.01
C GLU A 77 -9.08 3.55 -0.96
N GLU A 78 -9.04 2.52 -0.10
CA GLU A 78 -7.88 1.63 0.03
C GLU A 78 -7.67 0.78 -1.23
N ILE A 79 -8.74 0.26 -1.84
CA ILE A 79 -8.65 -0.51 -3.09
C ILE A 79 -8.12 0.35 -4.25
N LEU A 80 -8.64 1.58 -4.39
CA LEU A 80 -8.36 2.42 -5.55
C LEU A 80 -7.06 3.23 -5.41
N PHE A 81 -6.73 3.71 -4.20
CA PHE A 81 -5.67 4.71 -4.00
C PHE A 81 -4.51 4.23 -3.13
N TYR A 82 -4.61 3.06 -2.49
CA TYR A 82 -3.56 2.56 -1.61
C TYR A 82 -2.91 1.32 -2.20
N ASP A 83 -1.70 1.51 -2.69
CA ASP A 83 -0.76 0.47 -3.10
C ASP A 83 -0.13 -0.26 -1.90
N HIS A 84 -0.17 0.32 -0.69
CA HIS A 84 0.36 -0.26 0.55
C HIS A 84 -0.74 -0.37 1.63
N PRO A 85 -0.57 -1.23 2.66
CA PRO A 85 -1.51 -1.30 3.77
C PRO A 85 -1.66 0.05 4.47
N SER A 86 -2.89 0.43 4.80
CA SER A 86 -3.17 1.65 5.57
C SER A 86 -2.43 1.69 6.91
N GLY A 87 -2.22 2.90 7.44
CA GLY A 87 -1.62 3.07 8.77
C GLY A 87 -2.43 2.33 9.85
N TYR A 88 -3.76 2.31 9.73
CA TYR A 88 -4.64 1.54 10.61
C TYR A 88 -4.36 0.04 10.49
N ALA A 89 -4.28 -0.53 9.28
CA ALA A 89 -3.97 -1.95 9.09
C ALA A 89 -2.59 -2.32 9.67
N ARG A 90 -1.60 -1.44 9.51
CA ARG A 90 -0.26 -1.60 10.10
C ARG A 90 -0.30 -1.62 11.63
N VAL A 91 -0.89 -0.60 12.26
CA VAL A 91 -1.06 -0.54 13.72
C VAL A 91 -1.85 -1.74 14.24
N HIS A 92 -2.97 -2.07 13.61
CA HIS A 92 -3.82 -3.19 14.02
C HIS A 92 -3.06 -4.52 13.98
N ARG A 93 -2.33 -4.81 12.90
CA ARG A 93 -1.53 -6.04 12.80
C ARG A 93 -0.40 -6.09 13.83
N SER A 94 0.27 -4.97 14.12
CA SER A 94 1.24 -4.91 15.22
C SER A 94 0.62 -5.27 16.58
N MET A 95 -0.59 -4.79 16.86
CA MET A 95 -1.27 -5.08 18.13
C MET A 95 -1.79 -6.52 18.20
N VAL A 96 -2.27 -7.08 17.08
CA VAL A 96 -2.61 -8.51 17.00
C VAL A 96 -1.37 -9.36 17.23
N TRP A 97 -0.25 -9.02 16.58
CA TRP A 97 1.02 -9.72 16.79
C TRP A 97 1.47 -9.66 18.25
N LEU A 98 1.38 -8.50 18.90
CA LEU A 98 1.71 -8.35 20.33
C LEU A 98 0.79 -9.19 21.23
N LYS A 99 -0.51 -9.23 20.92
CA LYS A 99 -1.46 -10.08 21.64
C LYS A 99 -1.08 -11.57 21.56
N GLU A 100 -0.54 -12.00 20.43
CA GLU A 100 -0.05 -13.37 20.22
C GLU A 100 1.32 -13.63 20.89
N HIS A 101 2.06 -12.57 21.24
CA HIS A 101 3.37 -12.61 21.88
C HIS A 101 3.39 -11.77 23.17
N PRO A 102 2.60 -12.12 24.20
CA PRO A 102 2.40 -11.29 25.40
C PRO A 102 3.68 -11.06 26.20
N ASP A 103 4.64 -12.00 26.15
CA ASP A 103 5.92 -11.92 26.86
C ASP A 103 7.03 -11.22 26.07
N ASN A 104 6.69 -10.55 24.96
CA ASN A 104 7.66 -9.87 24.10
C ASN A 104 8.46 -8.81 24.88
N ALA A 105 9.79 -8.97 24.90
CA ALA A 105 10.69 -8.18 25.74
C ALA A 105 10.76 -6.70 25.33
N THR A 106 10.66 -6.39 24.05
CA THR A 106 10.76 -5.01 23.55
C THR A 106 9.49 -4.23 23.87
N ALA A 107 8.32 -4.86 23.72
CA ALA A 107 7.03 -4.26 24.04
C ALA A 107 6.85 -4.05 25.55
N ASN A 108 7.39 -4.96 26.37
CA ASN A 108 7.36 -4.88 27.83
C ASN A 108 8.54 -4.11 28.43
N SER A 109 9.45 -3.60 27.59
CA SER A 109 10.56 -2.78 28.06
C SER A 109 10.02 -1.49 28.68
N ARG A 110 10.58 -1.08 29.83
CA ARG A 110 10.22 0.21 30.42
C ARG A 110 10.69 1.29 29.46
N VAL A 111 9.75 2.12 28.99
CA VAL A 111 10.13 3.39 28.34
C VAL A 111 10.86 4.20 29.40
N THR A 112 12.18 4.25 29.32
CA THR A 112 12.95 5.27 30.05
C THR A 112 12.50 6.61 29.49
N ALA A 113 11.72 7.35 30.29
CA ALA A 113 11.41 8.74 29.98
C ALA A 113 12.73 9.52 29.85
N PRO A 114 12.84 10.43 28.86
CA PRO A 114 14.01 11.27 28.68
C PRO A 114 14.27 12.17 29.90
#